data_AF-A0A238J5H8-F1
#
_entry.id   AF-A0A238J5H8-F1
#
_cell.length_a   1.000
_cell.length_b   1.000
_cell.length_c   1.000
_cell.angle_alpha   90.00
_cell.angle_beta   90.00
_cell.angle_gamma   90.00
#
_symmetry.space_group_name_H-M   'P 1'
#
loop_
_entity.id
_entity.type
_entity.pdbx_description
1 polymer ?
#
loop_
_entity_poly.entity_id
_entity_poly.type
_entity_poly.pdbx_seq_one_letter_code
_entity_poly.pdbx_strand_id
1 'polypeptide(L)' 'MSRTWSKVTGWTLCSLGCLVTLVGLWAIGGYIWGVFSVLDEPDQSWVFWGLAILFIGLSGVGIGIGMAVAGWSMVKRS' A
#
# COMPACT_ATOMS: atom_id res chain seq x y z
N MET A 1 -16.10 13.71 -20.70
CA MET A 1 -16.58 13.24 -19.38
C MET A 1 -17.30 14.38 -18.70
N SER A 2 -18.46 14.17 -18.07
CA SER A 2 -19.10 15.27 -17.33
C SER A 2 -18.27 15.62 -16.10
N ARG A 3 -18.36 16.88 -15.65
CA ARG A 3 -17.65 17.41 -14.48
C ARG A 3 -17.90 16.56 -13.21
N THR A 4 -19.10 16.00 -13.09
CA THR A 4 -19.50 15.08 -12.02
C THR A 4 -18.77 13.75 -12.10
N TRP A 5 -18.64 13.17 -13.30
CA TRP A 5 -17.93 11.90 -13.50
C TRP A 5 -16.44 12.00 -13.15
N SER A 6 -15.78 13.11 -13.49
CA SER A 6 -14.37 13.35 -13.12
C SER A 6 -14.15 13.46 -11.61
N LYS A 7 -15.10 14.06 -10.88
CA LYS A 7 -15.05 14.13 -9.41
C LYS A 7 -15.22 12.75 -8.78
N VAL A 8 -16.19 11.97 -9.26
CA VAL A 8 -16.44 10.61 -8.74
C VAL A 8 -15.22 9.73 -8.97
N THR A 9 -14.64 9.71 -10.17
CA THR A 9 -13.44 8.90 -10.44
C THR A 9 -12.24 9.35 -9.61
N GLY A 10 -12.05 10.67 -9.43
CA GLY A 10 -10.99 11.20 -8.59
C GLY A 10 -11.12 10.75 -7.12
N TRP A 11 -12.33 10.81 -6.55
CA TRP A 11 -12.58 10.34 -5.18
C TRP A 11 -12.39 8.82 -5.04
N THR A 12 -12.92 8.03 -5.98
CA THR A 12 -12.72 6.57 -5.98
C THR A 12 -11.24 6.21 -6.03
N LEU A 13 -10.46 6.89 -6.89
CA LEU A 13 -9.02 6.65 -6.99
C LEU A 13 -8.29 7.05 -5.71
N CYS A 14 -8.71 8.14 -5.06
CA CYS A 14 -8.24 8.54 -3.74
C CYS A 14 -8.48 7.45 -2.69
N SER A 15 -9.72 6.98 -2.57
CA SER A 15 -10.10 5.96 -1.59
C SER A 15 -9.36 4.63 -1.83
N LEU A 16 -9.27 4.19 -3.09
CA LEU A 16 -8.49 3.00 -3.45
C LEU A 16 -7.02 3.17 -3.13
N GLY A 17 -6.43 4.34 -3.45
CA GLY A 17 -5.04 4.63 -3.12
C GLY A 17 -4.76 4.52 -1.63
N CYS A 18 -5.61 5.13 -0.80
CA CYS A 18 -5.49 5.02 0.67
C CYS A 18 -5.61 3.57 1.15
N LEU A 19 -6.56 2.80 0.62
CA LEU A 19 -6.72 1.38 1.00
C LEU A 19 -5.50 0.55 0.62
N VAL A 20 -4.97 0.73 -0.59
CA VAL A 20 -3.75 0.03 -1.05
C VAL A 20 -2.55 0.40 -0.18
N THR A 21 -2.40 1.66 0.21
CA THR A 21 -1.35 2.09 1.15
C THR A 21 -1.51 1.43 2.52
N LEU A 22 -2.73 1.35 3.07
CA LEU A 22 -2.98 0.67 4.35
C LEU A 22 -2.66 -0.82 4.29
N VAL A 23 -3.05 -1.50 3.21
CA VAL A 23 -2.68 -2.92 2.98
C VAL A 23 -1.17 -3.07 2.87
N GLY A 24 -0.49 -2.14 2.18
CA GLY A 24 0.96 -2.14 2.09
C GLY A 24 1.65 -1.98 3.45
N LEU A 25 1.19 -1.05 4.28
CA LEU A 25 1.68 -0.86 5.65
C LEU A 25 1.42 -2.08 6.53
N TRP A 26 0.26 -2.72 6.38
CA TRP A 26 -0.05 -3.96 7.07
C TRP A 26 0.92 -5.09 6.68
N ALA A 27 1.23 -5.25 5.39
CA ALA A 27 2.21 -6.24 4.92
C ALA A 27 3.63 -5.97 5.47
N ILE A 28 4.06 -4.70 5.52
CA ILE A 28 5.32 -4.30 6.14
C ILE A 28 5.32 -4.66 7.63
N GLY A 29 4.26 -4.33 8.35
CA GLY A 29 4.09 -4.68 9.76
C GLY A 29 4.11 -6.19 9.99
N GLY A 30 3.45 -6.96 9.13
CA GLY A 30 3.46 -8.42 9.17
C GLY A 30 4.85 -9.03 8.94
N TYR A 31 5.63 -8.48 8.01
CA TYR A 31 7.03 -8.87 7.84
C TYR A 31 7.85 -8.61 9.10
N ILE A 32 7.79 -7.38 9.65
CA ILE A 32 8.53 -7.00 10.85
C ILE A 32 8.15 -7.91 12.03
N TRP A 33 6.85 -8.16 12.21
CA TRP A 33 6.35 -9.08 13.24
C TRP A 33 6.91 -10.49 13.07
N GLY A 34 6.87 -11.02 11.84
CA GLY A 34 7.40 -12.34 11.55
C GLY A 34 8.92 -12.44 11.75
N VAL A 35 9.67 -11.37 11.48
CA VAL A 35 11.10 -11.30 11.83
C VAL A 35 11.27 -11.39 13.35
N PHE A 36 10.53 -10.59 14.12
CA PHE A 36 10.61 -10.62 15.58
C PHE A 36 10.27 -12.00 16.17
N SER A 37 9.35 -12.76 15.57
CA SER A 37 8.99 -14.09 16.08
C SER A 37 10.08 -15.15 15.91
N VAL A 38 11.03 -14.95 14.99
CA VAL A 38 12.08 -15.95 14.70
C VAL A 38 13.49 -15.52 15.14
N LEU A 39 13.62 -14.37 15.81
CA LEU A 39 14.94 -13.82 16.16
C LEU A 39 15.77 -14.76 17.05
N ASP A 40 15.11 -15.43 18.00
CA ASP A 40 15.76 -16.36 18.95
C ASP A 40 15.68 -17.82 18.48
N GLU A 41 15.12 -18.08 17.30
CA GLU A 41 14.98 -19.42 16.76
C GLU A 41 16.21 -19.82 15.95
N PRO A 42 16.61 -21.11 15.98
CA PRO A 42 17.72 -21.61 15.17
C PRO A 42 17.42 -21.56 13.66
N ASP A 43 16.15 -21.61 13.27
CA ASP A 43 15.71 -21.41 11.89
C ASP A 43 15.27 -19.96 11.67
N GLN A 44 16.08 -19.20 10.94
CA GLN A 44 15.80 -17.81 10.57
C GLN A 44 15.41 -17.67 9.08
N SER A 45 15.06 -18.77 8.41
CA SER A 45 14.71 -18.77 6.98
C SER A 45 13.55 -17.81 6.65
N TRP A 46 12.64 -17.57 7.60
CA TRP A 46 11.57 -16.58 7.47
C TRP A 46 12.07 -15.16 7.16
N VAL A 47 13.24 -14.76 7.68
CA VAL A 47 13.82 -13.43 7.39
C VAL A 47 14.05 -13.26 5.89
N PHE A 48 14.47 -14.32 5.19
CA PHE A 48 14.67 -14.29 3.75
C PHE A 48 13.35 -14.44 2.98
N TRP A 49 12.54 -15.45 3.29
CA TRP A 49 11.29 -15.72 2.56
C TRP A 49 10.24 -14.62 2.75
N GLY A 50 10.22 -14.00 3.94
CA GLY A 50 9.35 -12.86 4.26
C GLY A 50 9.68 -11.59 3.47
N LEU A 51 10.88 -11.47 2.88
CA LEU A 51 11.23 -10.29 2.06
C LEU A 51 10.26 -10.08 0.90
N ALA A 52 9.70 -11.15 0.33
CA ALA A 52 8.67 -11.02 -0.70
C ALA A 52 7.45 -10.21 -0.20
N ILE A 53 7.00 -10.46 1.04
CA ILE A 53 5.90 -9.73 1.68
C ILE A 53 6.30 -8.27 1.91
N LEU A 54 7.53 -8.02 2.35
CA LEU A 54 8.06 -6.66 2.52
C LEU A 54 8.05 -5.89 1.20
N PHE A 55 8.54 -6.48 0.11
CA PHE A 55 8.56 -5.84 -1.20
C PHE A 55 7.16 -5.57 -1.73
N ILE A 56 6.21 -6.51 -1.57
CA ILE A 56 4.80 -6.27 -1.90
C ILE A 56 4.25 -5.10 -1.09
N GLY A 57 4.57 -5.04 0.21
CA GLY A 57 4.16 -3.96 1.09
C GLY A 57 4.69 -2.60 0.64
N LEU A 58 5.98 -2.51 0.35
CA LEU A 58 6.64 -1.27 -0.13
C LEU A 58 6.09 -0.83 -1.49
N SER A 59 5.93 -1.76 -2.44
CA SER A 59 5.30 -1.46 -3.73
C SER A 59 3.86 -0.99 -3.57
N GLY A 60 3.09 -1.64 -2.69
CA GLY A 60 1.73 -1.24 -2.35
C GLY A 60 1.65 0.18 -1.78
N VAL A 61 2.53 0.53 -0.84
CA VAL A 61 2.60 1.91 -0.31
C VAL A 61 2.86 2.91 -1.43
N GLY A 62 3.85 2.66 -2.29
CA GLY A 62 4.18 3.55 -3.41
C GLY A 62 3.03 3.72 -4.40
N ILE A 63 2.42 2.61 -4.84
CA ILE A 63 1.27 2.62 -5.76
C ILE A 63 0.08 3.34 -5.12
N GLY A 64 -0.24 3.03 -3.86
CA GLY A 64 -1.37 3.63 -3.16
C GLY A 64 -1.22 5.14 -2.97
N ILE A 65 -0.03 5.62 -2.62
CA ILE A 65 0.27 7.06 -2.55
C ILE A 65 0.12 7.70 -3.93
N GLY A 66 0.66 7.07 -4.98
CA GLY A 66 0.54 7.55 -6.35
C GLY A 66 -0.92 7.69 -6.80
N MET A 67 -1.74 6.68 -6.52
CA MET A 67 -3.19 6.69 -6.79
C MET A 67 -3.90 7.80 -5.99
N ALA A 68 -3.57 7.96 -4.72
CA ALA A 68 -4.17 8.99 -3.88
C ALA A 68 -3.86 10.41 -4.39
N VAL A 69 -2.60 10.67 -4.75
CA VAL A 69 -2.17 11.96 -5.30
C VAL A 69 -2.80 12.22 -6.68
N ALA A 70 -2.87 11.19 -7.54
CA ALA A 70 -3.52 11.29 -8.83
C ALA A 70 -5.02 11.59 -8.69
N GLY A 71 -5.72 10.86 -7.81
CA GLY A 71 -7.15 11.05 -7.55
C GLY A 71 -7.45 12.45 -7.01
N TRP A 72 -6.67 12.91 -6.04
CA TRP A 72 -6.78 14.26 -5.50
C TRP A 72 -6.56 15.35 -6.56
N SER A 73 -5.57 15.15 -7.44
CA SER A 73 -5.29 16.09 -8.53
C SER A 73 -6.44 16.16 -9.53
N MET A 74 -7.13 15.05 -9.80
CA MET A 74 -8.32 15.02 -10.64
C MET A 74 -9.49 15.76 -9.97
N VAL A 75 -9.72 15.54 -8.68
CA VAL A 75 -10.78 16.24 -7.94
C VAL A 75 -10.56 17.75 -7.96
N LYS A 76 -9.32 18.21 -7.75
CA LYS A 76 -8.98 19.65 -7.80
C LYS A 76 -9.20 20.30 -9.17
N ARG A 77 -9.03 19.54 -10.26
CA ARG A 77 -9.17 20.03 -11.64
C ARG A 77 -10.61 19.95 -12.17
N SER A 78 -11.49 19.26 -11.44
CA SER A 78 -12.89 19.04 -11.82
C SER A 78 -13.79 20.14 -11.29
#